data_AF-A0A0D3K6T3-F1
#
_entry.id   AF-A0A0D3K6T3-F1
#
_cell.length_a   1.000
_cell.length_b   1.000
_cell.length_c   1.000
_cell.angle_alpha   90.00
_cell.angle_beta   90.00
_cell.angle_gamma   90.00
#
_symmetry.space_group_name_H-M   'P 1'
#
loop_
_entity.id
_entity.type
_entity.pdbx_description
1 polymer ?
#
loop_
_entity_poly.entity_id
_entity_poly.type
_entity_poly.pdbx_seq_one_letter_code
_entity_poly.pdbx_strand_id
1 'polypeptide(L)'
;MTHLPDRAFHGRISLVSVAFPRSLVSIGVGAFEGCSSLSSIDLPAGLTSIDEQAFYCCSALTTAAFPASLTSIGKRAFWRCSSLSSVTLPVGLTSIGHNAFDGCSALARVILPATLTSIGMNAFCGCSSLGSVSLPANLTSIGSHAFASCSALSSVTLPAGLSSIGGYAFYGCSSLGSVTLPVGLTSIGEGTFHSCSSLSSVAFPVGLTSIGGYAFARCSSLTRVTVPDTATISPHAFSPATTVLRLPPASMRDLQRWYEAVDGALAYKRCRPLLYGWLERAQTRLGSYGPDGAARQRDLEEFEGDFAPLVE
;
A
#
# COMPACT_ATOMS: atom_id res chain seq x y z
N MET A 1 4.80 -37.79 0.69
CA MET A 1 5.68 -36.90 -0.09
C MET A 1 5.70 -35.57 0.63
N THR A 2 6.86 -35.18 1.17
CA THR A 2 7.04 -33.92 1.92
C THR A 2 7.50 -32.77 1.05
N HIS A 3 8.00 -33.05 -0.16
CA HIS A 3 8.43 -32.05 -1.12
C HIS A 3 7.91 -32.44 -2.51
N LEU A 4 7.29 -31.49 -3.21
CA LEU A 4 6.92 -31.64 -4.60
C LEU A 4 8.13 -31.24 -5.46
N PRO A 5 8.67 -32.14 -6.30
CA PRO A 5 9.92 -31.89 -7.01
C PRO A 5 9.77 -30.78 -8.06
N ASP A 6 10.92 -30.22 -8.43
CA ASP A 6 11.02 -29.24 -9.51
C ASP A 6 10.34 -29.75 -10.78
N ARG A 7 9.60 -28.85 -11.43
CA ARG A 7 8.91 -29.12 -12.71
C ARG A 7 7.95 -30.32 -12.70
N ALA A 8 7.46 -30.77 -11.54
CA ALA A 8 6.60 -31.95 -11.42
C ALA A 8 5.41 -31.99 -12.41
N PHE A 9 4.79 -30.84 -12.67
CA PHE A 9 3.66 -30.66 -13.56
C PHE A 9 3.91 -29.60 -14.65
N HIS A 10 5.17 -29.22 -14.89
CA HIS A 10 5.54 -28.19 -15.86
C HIS A 10 4.86 -28.41 -17.23
N GLY A 11 4.30 -27.35 -17.78
CA GLY A 11 3.67 -27.31 -19.11
C GLY A 11 2.36 -28.12 -19.22
N ARG A 12 1.79 -28.61 -18.12
CA ARG A 12 0.52 -29.36 -18.17
C ARG A 12 -0.66 -28.42 -18.33
N ILE A 13 -0.90 -28.01 -19.57
CA ILE A 13 -1.96 -27.05 -19.93
C ILE A 13 -3.38 -27.58 -19.69
N SER A 14 -3.59 -28.89 -19.53
CA SER A 14 -4.91 -29.49 -19.24
C SER A 14 -5.16 -29.74 -17.75
N LEU A 15 -4.18 -29.46 -16.88
CA LEU A 15 -4.32 -29.66 -15.44
C LEU A 15 -5.21 -28.56 -14.85
N VAL A 16 -6.38 -28.95 -14.31
CA VAL A 16 -7.37 -28.01 -13.77
C VAL A 16 -7.29 -27.88 -12.25
N SER A 17 -6.95 -28.97 -11.56
CA SER A 17 -6.83 -29.02 -10.10
C SER A 17 -5.82 -30.08 -9.67
N VAL A 18 -5.29 -29.91 -8.46
CA VAL A 18 -4.30 -30.81 -7.84
C VAL A 18 -4.65 -30.98 -6.38
N ALA A 19 -4.68 -32.23 -5.92
CA ALA A 19 -4.79 -32.53 -4.49
C ALA A 19 -3.38 -32.66 -3.90
N PHE A 20 -3.10 -31.91 -2.85
CA PHE A 20 -1.81 -31.96 -2.16
C PHE A 20 -1.90 -32.87 -0.92
N PRO A 21 -0.87 -33.70 -0.64
CA PRO A 21 -0.84 -34.47 0.58
C PRO A 21 -0.66 -33.55 1.79
N ARG A 22 -1.30 -33.85 2.92
CA ARG A 22 -1.21 -33.06 4.17
C ARG A 22 0.22 -32.93 4.71
N SER A 23 1.10 -33.85 4.33
CA SER A 23 2.52 -33.85 4.73
C SER A 23 3.42 -33.01 3.83
N LEU A 24 2.88 -32.35 2.80
CA LEU A 24 3.66 -31.48 1.92
C LEU A 24 4.14 -30.23 2.67
N VAL A 25 5.45 -29.98 2.57
CA VAL A 25 6.17 -28.89 3.24
C VAL A 25 6.68 -27.87 2.21
N SER A 26 7.03 -28.29 1.00
CA SER A 26 7.54 -27.37 -0.04
C SER A 26 7.10 -27.73 -1.46
N ILE A 27 6.92 -26.69 -2.28
CA ILE A 27 6.68 -26.78 -3.74
C ILE A 27 7.94 -26.33 -4.47
N GLY A 28 8.55 -27.23 -5.23
CA GLY A 28 9.80 -26.99 -5.94
C GLY A 28 9.70 -26.04 -7.12
N VAL A 29 10.87 -25.75 -7.70
CA VAL A 29 11.06 -24.76 -8.74
C VAL A 29 10.26 -25.12 -9.99
N GLY A 30 9.43 -24.20 -10.46
CA GLY A 30 8.63 -24.39 -11.67
C GLY A 30 7.65 -25.58 -11.60
N ALA A 31 7.27 -26.05 -10.42
CA ALA A 31 6.45 -27.26 -10.27
C ALA A 31 5.14 -27.24 -11.08
N PHE A 32 4.49 -26.09 -11.22
CA PHE A 32 3.28 -25.85 -12.03
C PHE A 32 3.49 -24.79 -13.10
N GLU A 33 4.74 -24.52 -13.49
CA GLU A 33 5.04 -23.54 -14.53
C GLU A 33 4.28 -23.89 -15.82
N GLY A 34 3.53 -22.93 -16.37
CA GLY A 34 2.77 -23.08 -17.60
C GLY A 34 1.50 -23.94 -17.46
N CYS A 35 1.06 -24.30 -16.25
CA CYS A 35 -0.25 -24.94 -16.03
C CYS A 35 -1.38 -23.93 -16.23
N SER A 36 -1.64 -23.53 -17.47
CA SER A 36 -2.52 -22.42 -17.84
C SER A 36 -4.00 -22.64 -17.53
N SER A 37 -4.45 -23.89 -17.33
CA SER A 37 -5.83 -24.23 -16.95
C SER A 37 -6.03 -24.49 -15.45
N LEU A 38 -4.96 -24.43 -14.64
CA LEU A 38 -5.03 -24.65 -13.21
C LEU A 38 -5.79 -23.48 -12.57
N SER A 39 -7.01 -23.73 -12.10
CA SER A 39 -7.95 -22.68 -11.70
C SER A 39 -7.99 -22.42 -10.19
N SER A 40 -7.58 -23.42 -9.41
CA SER A 40 -7.56 -23.37 -7.94
C SER A 40 -6.42 -24.21 -7.37
N ILE A 41 -5.90 -23.78 -6.22
CA ILE A 41 -4.90 -24.51 -5.42
C ILE A 41 -5.37 -24.53 -3.97
N ASP A 42 -5.39 -25.71 -3.36
CA ASP A 42 -5.67 -25.90 -1.94
C ASP A 42 -4.38 -26.28 -1.21
N LEU A 43 -3.65 -25.28 -0.72
CA LEU A 43 -2.33 -25.47 -0.15
C LEU A 43 -2.45 -26.05 1.27
N PRO A 44 -1.72 -27.13 1.60
CA PRO A 44 -1.85 -27.80 2.89
C PRO A 44 -1.29 -26.94 4.03
N ALA A 45 -1.91 -27.05 5.22
CA ALA A 45 -1.56 -26.24 6.39
C ALA A 45 -0.10 -26.36 6.86
N GLY A 46 0.63 -27.41 6.45
CA GLY A 46 2.05 -27.61 6.78
C GLY A 46 3.04 -27.03 5.75
N LEU A 47 2.56 -26.40 4.67
CA LEU A 47 3.42 -25.88 3.61
C LEU A 47 4.18 -24.62 4.07
N THR A 48 5.51 -24.70 4.09
CA THR A 48 6.39 -23.63 4.55
C THR A 48 7.04 -22.84 3.42
N SER A 49 7.18 -23.41 2.21
CA SER A 49 7.78 -22.69 1.07
C SER A 49 7.13 -22.97 -0.29
N ILE A 50 7.11 -21.93 -1.12
CA ILE A 50 6.81 -21.99 -2.55
C ILE A 50 8.04 -21.42 -3.27
N ASP A 51 8.72 -22.26 -4.06
CA ASP A 51 10.00 -21.88 -4.65
C ASP A 51 9.85 -21.08 -5.95
N GLU A 52 10.98 -20.72 -6.56
CA GLU A 52 11.03 -19.90 -7.77
C GLU A 52 10.14 -20.47 -8.89
N GLN A 53 9.34 -19.60 -9.53
CA GLN A 53 8.49 -19.93 -10.69
C GLN A 53 7.44 -21.03 -10.44
N ALA A 54 7.18 -21.42 -9.18
CA ALA A 54 6.31 -22.55 -8.85
C ALA A 54 4.94 -22.56 -9.56
N PHE A 55 4.30 -21.40 -9.72
CA PHE A 55 3.02 -21.20 -10.44
C PHE A 55 3.14 -20.18 -11.59
N TYR A 56 4.33 -20.08 -12.18
CA TYR A 56 4.59 -19.17 -13.30
C TYR A 56 3.63 -19.42 -14.48
N CYS A 57 2.98 -18.39 -14.98
CA CYS A 57 1.99 -18.46 -16.07
C CYS A 57 0.82 -19.42 -15.81
N CYS A 58 0.41 -19.64 -14.55
CA CYS A 58 -0.88 -20.26 -14.22
C CYS A 58 -2.03 -19.28 -14.47
N SER A 59 -2.28 -18.95 -15.74
CA SER A 59 -3.16 -17.86 -16.15
C SER A 59 -4.61 -17.98 -15.70
N ALA A 60 -5.14 -19.20 -15.51
CA ALA A 60 -6.50 -19.44 -15.03
C ALA A 60 -6.64 -19.41 -13.50
N LEU A 61 -5.54 -19.32 -12.74
CA LEU A 61 -5.59 -19.36 -11.28
C LEU A 61 -6.29 -18.13 -10.74
N THR A 62 -7.46 -18.31 -10.12
CA THR A 62 -8.32 -17.19 -9.69
C THR A 62 -8.07 -16.74 -8.26
N THR A 63 -7.66 -17.68 -7.40
CA THR A 63 -7.42 -17.50 -5.97
C THR A 63 -6.23 -18.34 -5.52
N ALA A 64 -5.51 -17.83 -4.53
CA ALA A 64 -4.43 -18.56 -3.85
C ALA A 64 -4.63 -18.39 -2.34
N ALA A 65 -5.09 -19.45 -1.67
CA ALA A 65 -5.22 -19.48 -0.22
C ALA A 65 -3.88 -19.92 0.39
N PHE A 66 -3.16 -19.00 1.01
CA PHE A 66 -1.87 -19.30 1.63
C PHE A 66 -2.03 -19.79 3.07
N PRO A 67 -1.39 -20.90 3.47
CA PRO A 67 -1.45 -21.39 4.83
C PRO A 67 -0.62 -20.50 5.75
N ALA A 68 -1.01 -20.39 7.03
CA ALA A 68 -0.34 -19.53 8.00
C ALA A 68 1.13 -19.91 8.26
N SER A 69 1.52 -21.16 7.98
CA SER A 69 2.88 -21.69 8.09
C SER A 69 3.81 -21.28 6.95
N LEU A 70 3.29 -20.69 5.87
CA LEU A 70 4.08 -20.30 4.71
C LEU A 70 4.99 -19.11 5.08
N THR A 71 6.30 -19.32 5.02
CA THR A 71 7.31 -18.31 5.40
C THR A 71 8.06 -17.73 4.21
N SER A 72 7.93 -18.31 3.02
CA SER A 72 8.66 -17.87 1.82
C SER A 72 7.86 -18.02 0.54
N ILE A 73 7.87 -16.96 -0.29
CA ILE A 73 7.36 -16.95 -1.66
C ILE A 73 8.52 -16.59 -2.59
N GLY A 74 8.91 -17.53 -3.42
CA GLY A 74 10.04 -17.42 -4.33
C GLY A 74 9.86 -16.37 -5.43
N LYS A 75 10.98 -16.05 -6.08
CA LYS A 75 11.02 -15.17 -7.25
C LYS A 75 10.06 -15.69 -8.33
N ARG A 76 9.28 -14.80 -8.94
CA ARG A 76 8.32 -15.13 -10.02
C ARG A 76 7.30 -16.24 -9.67
N ALA A 77 7.08 -16.55 -8.39
CA ALA A 77 6.24 -17.68 -7.99
C ALA A 77 4.84 -17.65 -8.61
N PHE A 78 4.21 -16.47 -8.75
CA PHE A 78 2.90 -16.25 -9.37
C PHE A 78 2.98 -15.28 -10.57
N TRP A 79 4.12 -15.25 -11.27
CA TRP A 79 4.28 -14.38 -12.44
C TRP A 79 3.23 -14.69 -13.51
N ARG A 80 2.54 -13.66 -14.01
CA ARG A 80 1.47 -13.78 -15.02
C ARG A 80 0.35 -14.75 -14.65
N CYS A 81 0.02 -14.90 -13.37
CA CYS A 81 -1.26 -15.44 -12.94
C CYS A 81 -2.38 -14.41 -13.19
N SER A 82 -2.67 -14.14 -14.47
CA SER A 82 -3.47 -13.00 -14.92
C SER A 82 -4.91 -12.96 -14.40
N SER A 83 -5.48 -14.11 -14.03
CA SER A 83 -6.82 -14.22 -13.43
C SER A 83 -6.83 -14.15 -11.90
N LEU A 84 -5.67 -14.08 -11.24
CA LEU A 84 -5.58 -14.05 -9.79
C LEU A 84 -6.18 -12.74 -9.27
N SER A 85 -7.32 -12.83 -8.59
CA SER A 85 -8.15 -11.66 -8.26
C SER A 85 -7.92 -11.12 -6.86
N SER A 86 -7.54 -11.99 -5.93
CA SER A 86 -7.26 -11.62 -4.54
C SER A 86 -6.19 -12.52 -3.92
N VAL A 87 -5.38 -11.91 -3.06
CA VAL A 87 -4.31 -12.58 -2.32
C VAL A 87 -4.33 -12.12 -0.86
N THR A 88 -4.32 -13.09 0.05
CA THR A 88 -4.06 -12.84 1.48
C THR A 88 -2.74 -13.47 1.85
N LEU A 89 -1.71 -12.66 2.07
CA LEU A 89 -0.38 -13.14 2.41
C LEU A 89 -0.34 -13.63 3.88
N PRO A 90 0.42 -14.69 4.16
CA PRO A 90 0.47 -15.31 5.48
C PRO A 90 1.19 -14.42 6.50
N VAL A 91 0.74 -14.46 7.75
CA VAL A 91 1.21 -13.59 8.86
C VAL A 91 2.69 -13.76 9.22
N GLY A 92 3.33 -14.86 8.81
CA GLY A 92 4.75 -15.12 9.04
C GLY A 92 5.68 -14.60 7.93
N LEU A 93 5.15 -14.08 6.83
CA LEU A 93 5.95 -13.64 5.69
C LEU A 93 6.67 -12.33 6.01
N THR A 94 7.99 -12.32 5.84
CA THR A 94 8.83 -11.13 6.09
C THR A 94 9.24 -10.41 4.81
N SER A 95 9.20 -11.08 3.66
CA SER A 95 9.57 -10.50 2.37
C SER A 95 8.75 -11.07 1.21
N ILE A 96 8.53 -10.27 0.16
CA ILE A 96 7.97 -10.73 -1.12
C ILE A 96 9.10 -10.78 -2.16
N GLY A 97 9.26 -11.93 -2.81
CA GLY A 97 10.29 -12.14 -3.84
C GLY A 97 10.13 -11.25 -5.08
N HIS A 98 11.21 -11.12 -5.85
CA HIS A 98 11.20 -10.34 -7.09
C HIS A 98 10.18 -10.91 -8.09
N ASN A 99 9.41 -10.04 -8.75
CA ASN A 99 8.37 -10.39 -9.71
C ASN A 99 7.31 -11.39 -9.19
N ALA A 100 7.15 -11.56 -7.86
CA ALA A 100 6.33 -12.63 -7.29
C ALA A 100 4.88 -12.65 -7.82
N PHE A 101 4.27 -11.47 -8.01
CA PHE A 101 2.91 -11.28 -8.56
C PHE A 101 2.92 -10.34 -9.78
N ASP A 102 4.05 -10.24 -10.49
CA ASP A 102 4.14 -9.40 -11.69
C ASP A 102 3.26 -9.96 -12.81
N GLY A 103 2.43 -9.10 -13.42
CA GLY A 103 1.47 -9.46 -14.45
C GLY A 103 0.19 -10.11 -13.94
N CYS A 104 -0.09 -10.09 -12.63
CA CYS A 104 -1.39 -10.49 -12.07
C CYS A 104 -2.45 -9.40 -12.34
N SER A 105 -2.81 -9.21 -13.61
CA SER A 105 -3.61 -8.06 -14.07
C SER A 105 -4.98 -7.93 -13.42
N ALA A 106 -5.62 -9.05 -13.04
CA ALA A 106 -6.91 -9.07 -12.35
C ALA A 106 -6.82 -8.85 -10.83
N LEU A 107 -5.61 -8.76 -10.25
CA LEU A 107 -5.41 -8.68 -8.81
C LEU A 107 -5.93 -7.34 -8.29
N ALA A 108 -7.12 -7.38 -7.71
CA ALA A 108 -7.82 -6.20 -7.21
C ALA A 108 -7.57 -5.94 -5.72
N ARG A 109 -7.24 -6.99 -4.96
CA ARG A 109 -7.04 -6.92 -3.51
C ARG A 109 -5.83 -7.72 -3.07
N VAL A 110 -4.94 -7.07 -2.33
CA VAL A 110 -3.81 -7.71 -1.64
C VAL A 110 -3.85 -7.34 -0.17
N ILE A 111 -3.82 -8.34 0.70
CA ILE A 111 -3.66 -8.16 2.14
C ILE A 111 -2.21 -8.51 2.49
N LEU A 112 -1.43 -7.49 2.85
CA LEU A 112 -0.04 -7.63 3.27
C LEU A 112 0.03 -7.92 4.79
N PRO A 113 0.96 -8.75 5.26
CA PRO A 113 1.09 -9.05 6.69
C PRO A 113 1.88 -7.95 7.40
N ALA A 114 1.57 -7.71 8.68
CA ALA A 114 2.24 -6.68 9.49
C ALA A 114 3.75 -6.95 9.71
N THR A 115 4.19 -8.19 9.53
CA THR A 115 5.60 -8.63 9.64
C THR A 115 6.42 -8.31 8.40
N LEU A 116 5.81 -7.85 7.31
CA LEU A 116 6.51 -7.62 6.06
C LEU A 116 7.47 -6.43 6.18
N THR A 117 8.74 -6.67 5.90
CA THR A 117 9.82 -5.67 5.97
C THR A 117 10.28 -5.21 4.59
N SER A 118 10.07 -6.00 3.53
CA SER A 118 10.51 -5.68 2.17
C SER A 118 9.57 -6.19 1.07
N ILE A 119 9.43 -5.38 0.02
CA ILE A 119 8.74 -5.73 -1.22
C ILE A 119 9.77 -5.75 -2.36
N GLY A 120 9.92 -6.88 -3.03
CA GLY A 120 10.90 -7.08 -4.09
C GLY A 120 10.69 -6.25 -5.36
N MET A 121 11.74 -6.20 -6.19
CA MET A 121 11.67 -5.59 -7.52
C MET A 121 10.53 -6.20 -8.35
N ASN A 122 9.73 -5.34 -8.98
CA ASN A 122 8.55 -5.72 -9.78
C ASN A 122 7.50 -6.56 -9.04
N ALA A 123 7.50 -6.68 -7.71
CA ALA A 123 6.67 -7.67 -7.00
C ALA A 123 5.17 -7.65 -7.39
N PHE A 124 4.59 -6.49 -7.65
CA PHE A 124 3.20 -6.27 -8.11
C PHE A 124 3.14 -5.48 -9.41
N CYS A 125 4.20 -5.49 -10.22
CA CYS A 125 4.22 -4.80 -11.51
C CYS A 125 3.07 -5.30 -12.41
N GLY A 126 2.35 -4.40 -13.06
CA GLY A 126 1.25 -4.75 -13.97
C GLY A 126 0.00 -5.32 -13.28
N CYS A 127 -0.14 -5.19 -11.95
CA CYS A 127 -1.40 -5.47 -11.25
C CYS A 127 -2.42 -4.36 -11.53
N SER A 128 -2.88 -4.26 -12.78
CA SER A 128 -3.67 -3.14 -13.31
C SER A 128 -5.00 -2.91 -12.59
N SER A 129 -5.58 -3.94 -11.97
CA SER A 129 -6.83 -3.86 -11.21
C SER A 129 -6.64 -3.50 -9.73
N LEU A 130 -5.40 -3.41 -9.22
CA LEU A 130 -5.13 -3.14 -7.80
C LEU A 130 -5.52 -1.71 -7.44
N GLY A 131 -6.69 -1.54 -6.82
CA GLY A 131 -7.28 -0.22 -6.54
C GLY A 131 -6.68 0.48 -5.31
N SER A 132 -6.27 -0.30 -4.32
CA SER A 132 -5.65 0.17 -3.08
C SER A 132 -4.70 -0.89 -2.50
N VAL A 133 -3.70 -0.43 -1.76
CA VAL A 133 -2.80 -1.29 -1.00
C VAL A 133 -2.49 -0.64 0.35
N SER A 134 -2.69 -1.39 1.44
CA SER A 134 -2.27 -0.96 2.78
C SER A 134 -0.85 -1.48 3.02
N LEU A 135 0.12 -0.56 3.02
CA LEU A 135 1.51 -0.89 3.28
C LEU A 135 1.74 -1.03 4.80
N PRO A 136 2.36 -2.12 5.28
CA PRO A 136 2.52 -2.37 6.70
C PRO A 136 3.54 -1.41 7.33
N ALA A 137 3.35 -1.07 8.61
CA ALA A 137 4.17 -0.09 9.32
C ALA A 137 5.66 -0.46 9.43
N ASN A 138 5.97 -1.77 9.44
CA ASN A 138 7.34 -2.30 9.54
C ASN A 138 8.07 -2.36 8.18
N LEU A 139 7.41 -1.94 7.08
CA LEU A 139 8.01 -1.97 5.76
C LEU A 139 9.13 -0.94 5.66
N THR A 140 10.35 -1.41 5.40
CA THR A 140 11.55 -0.57 5.29
C THR A 140 11.95 -0.32 3.84
N SER A 141 11.58 -1.20 2.91
CA SER A 141 12.01 -1.11 1.51
C SER A 141 10.93 -1.51 0.50
N ILE A 142 10.83 -0.72 -0.57
CA ILE A 142 10.04 -1.02 -1.78
C ILE A 142 11.01 -1.10 -2.96
N GLY A 143 11.05 -2.23 -3.66
CA GLY A 143 11.93 -2.45 -4.79
C GLY A 143 11.54 -1.64 -6.03
N SER A 144 12.48 -1.55 -6.98
CA SER A 144 12.24 -0.87 -8.26
C SER A 144 11.04 -1.48 -9.00
N HIS A 145 10.21 -0.65 -9.61
CA HIS A 145 8.99 -1.06 -10.31
C HIS A 145 7.99 -1.91 -9.47
N ALA A 146 8.09 -1.95 -8.14
CA ALA A 146 7.29 -2.85 -7.31
C ALA A 146 5.78 -2.74 -7.56
N PHE A 147 5.26 -1.54 -7.79
CA PHE A 147 3.85 -1.27 -8.12
C PHE A 147 3.71 -0.57 -9.48
N ALA A 148 4.70 -0.72 -10.38
CA ALA A 148 4.62 -0.11 -11.70
C ALA A 148 3.40 -0.62 -12.48
N SER A 149 2.75 0.25 -13.24
CA SER A 149 1.57 -0.03 -14.06
C SER A 149 0.37 -0.59 -13.28
N CYS A 150 0.28 -0.33 -11.97
CA CYS A 150 -0.95 -0.53 -11.19
C CYS A 150 -1.94 0.60 -11.53
N SER A 151 -2.51 0.57 -12.73
CA SER A 151 -3.28 1.68 -13.30
C SER A 151 -4.51 2.09 -12.48
N ALA A 152 -5.14 1.16 -11.76
CA ALA A 152 -6.28 1.44 -10.89
C ALA A 152 -5.88 1.96 -9.48
N LEU A 153 -4.60 1.94 -9.13
CA LEU A 153 -4.14 2.31 -7.79
C LEU A 153 -4.40 3.80 -7.56
N SER A 154 -5.33 4.09 -6.66
CA SER A 154 -5.91 5.43 -6.48
C SER A 154 -5.24 6.26 -5.38
N SER A 155 -4.73 5.59 -4.35
CA SER A 155 -4.05 6.20 -3.22
C SER A 155 -3.02 5.23 -2.64
N VAL A 156 -1.94 5.81 -2.10
CA VAL A 156 -0.90 5.08 -1.38
C VAL A 156 -0.45 5.91 -0.19
N THR A 157 -0.46 5.27 0.99
CA THR A 157 0.15 5.80 2.20
C THR A 157 1.46 5.07 2.44
N LEU A 158 2.57 5.80 2.37
CA LEU A 158 3.88 5.22 2.63
C LEU A 158 4.15 5.17 4.15
N PRO A 159 4.63 4.04 4.69
CA PRO A 159 4.84 3.89 6.12
C PRO A 159 6.01 4.76 6.62
N ALA A 160 5.92 5.23 7.87
CA ALA A 160 6.89 6.13 8.47
C ALA A 160 8.32 5.54 8.54
N GLY A 161 8.45 4.22 8.68
CA GLY A 161 9.72 3.49 8.74
C GLY A 161 10.37 3.21 7.38
N LEU A 162 9.78 3.68 6.28
CA LEU A 162 10.27 3.41 4.93
C LEU A 162 11.57 4.17 4.67
N SER A 163 12.67 3.46 4.47
CA SER A 163 14.01 4.03 4.23
C SER A 163 14.41 4.06 2.76
N SER A 164 13.79 3.22 1.92
CA SER A 164 14.13 3.12 0.50
C SER A 164 12.91 2.88 -0.39
N ILE A 165 12.83 3.66 -1.48
CA ILE A 165 11.87 3.49 -2.57
C ILE A 165 12.67 3.34 -3.87
N GLY A 166 12.57 2.18 -4.50
CA GLY A 166 13.25 1.89 -5.75
C GLY A 166 12.79 2.79 -6.89
N GLY A 167 13.65 2.93 -7.90
CA GLY A 167 13.32 3.67 -9.11
C GLY A 167 12.06 3.12 -9.76
N TYR A 168 11.21 4.00 -10.29
CA TYR A 168 9.97 3.64 -10.98
C TYR A 168 8.97 2.82 -10.14
N ALA A 169 9.07 2.82 -8.80
CA ALA A 169 8.24 1.98 -7.93
C ALA A 169 6.72 2.13 -8.17
N PHE A 170 6.23 3.33 -8.51
CA PHE A 170 4.84 3.62 -8.84
C PHE A 170 4.69 4.19 -10.27
N TYR A 171 5.61 3.84 -11.17
CA TYR A 171 5.54 4.28 -12.57
C TYR A 171 4.21 3.88 -13.20
N GLY A 172 3.52 4.81 -13.86
CA GLY A 172 2.29 4.50 -14.60
C GLY A 172 1.07 4.16 -13.75
N CYS A 173 1.07 4.47 -12.45
CA CYS A 173 -0.13 4.44 -11.61
C CYS A 173 -1.06 5.61 -11.98
N SER A 174 -1.71 5.50 -13.14
CA SER A 174 -2.44 6.62 -13.78
C SER A 174 -3.59 7.17 -12.94
N SER A 175 -4.24 6.34 -12.12
CA SER A 175 -5.34 6.76 -11.22
C SER A 175 -4.87 7.29 -9.87
N LEU A 176 -3.56 7.30 -9.57
CA LEU A 176 -3.03 7.72 -8.28
C LEU A 176 -3.25 9.22 -8.10
N GLY A 177 -4.25 9.59 -7.28
CA GLY A 177 -4.69 10.98 -7.13
C GLY A 177 -3.87 11.76 -6.09
N SER A 178 -3.43 11.07 -5.04
CA SER A 178 -2.65 11.62 -3.93
C SER A 178 -1.66 10.59 -3.40
N VAL A 179 -0.56 11.09 -2.84
CA VAL A 179 0.46 10.30 -2.15
C VAL A 179 0.85 10.99 -0.87
N THR A 180 0.84 10.23 0.23
CA THR A 180 1.38 10.69 1.51
C THR A 180 2.80 10.15 1.68
N LEU A 181 3.79 11.05 1.61
CA LEU A 181 5.19 10.74 1.82
C LEU A 181 5.51 10.73 3.33
N PRO A 182 6.39 9.83 3.81
CA PRO A 182 6.72 9.79 5.23
C PRO A 182 7.63 10.96 5.61
N VAL A 183 7.44 11.49 6.83
CA VAL A 183 8.18 12.67 7.34
C VAL A 183 9.70 12.48 7.33
N GLY A 184 10.17 11.24 7.54
CA GLY A 184 11.58 10.87 7.54
C GLY A 184 12.18 10.59 6.16
N LEU A 185 11.41 10.70 5.07
CA LEU A 185 11.91 10.39 3.72
C LEU A 185 12.92 11.45 3.26
N THR A 186 14.15 11.02 2.99
CA THR A 186 15.25 11.91 2.60
C THR A 186 15.44 12.01 1.08
N SER A 187 14.96 11.04 0.30
CA SER A 187 15.13 11.00 -1.15
C SER A 187 13.96 10.35 -1.87
N ILE A 188 13.68 10.82 -3.09
CA ILE A 188 12.74 10.20 -4.03
C ILE A 188 13.54 9.73 -5.24
N GLY A 189 13.41 8.45 -5.58
CA GLY A 189 14.16 7.81 -6.65
C GLY A 189 13.79 8.31 -8.05
N GLU A 190 14.63 7.93 -9.03
CA GLU A 190 14.35 8.18 -10.44
C GLU A 190 13.00 7.58 -10.85
N GLY A 191 12.17 8.38 -11.52
CA GLY A 191 10.91 7.91 -12.10
C GLY A 191 9.85 7.39 -11.12
N THR A 192 10.01 7.54 -9.80
CA THR A 192 9.16 6.88 -8.78
C THR A 192 7.67 7.03 -9.05
N PHE A 193 7.19 8.21 -9.43
CA PHE A 193 5.79 8.53 -9.77
C PHE A 193 5.62 8.98 -11.22
N HIS A 194 6.55 8.60 -12.12
CA HIS A 194 6.47 8.97 -13.53
C HIS A 194 5.16 8.45 -14.16
N SER A 195 4.49 9.28 -14.98
CA SER A 195 3.19 8.99 -15.61
C SER A 195 2.04 8.70 -14.64
N CYS A 196 2.10 9.20 -13.40
CA CYS A 196 0.92 9.27 -12.53
C CYS A 196 0.04 10.47 -12.93
N SER A 197 -0.71 10.32 -14.02
CA SER A 197 -1.43 11.44 -14.67
C SER A 197 -2.47 12.13 -13.79
N SER A 198 -3.13 11.38 -12.89
CA SER A 198 -4.12 11.92 -11.94
C SER A 198 -3.52 12.50 -10.66
N LEU A 199 -2.20 12.37 -10.45
CA LEU A 199 -1.56 12.84 -9.22
C LEU A 199 -1.63 14.36 -9.19
N SER A 200 -2.42 14.89 -8.25
CA SER A 200 -2.73 16.32 -8.16
C SER A 200 -2.17 16.97 -6.90
N SER A 201 -1.92 16.17 -5.86
CA SER A 201 -1.41 16.65 -4.58
C SER A 201 -0.34 15.72 -4.04
N VAL A 202 0.79 16.31 -3.65
CA VAL A 202 1.90 15.64 -2.97
C VAL A 202 2.41 16.57 -1.88
N ALA A 203 2.39 16.09 -0.63
CA ALA A 203 3.02 16.78 0.49
C ALA A 203 4.47 16.30 0.62
N PHE A 204 5.43 17.16 0.24
CA PHE A 204 6.85 16.86 0.35
C PHE A 204 7.35 17.06 1.79
N PRO A 205 8.14 16.12 2.35
CA PRO A 205 8.65 16.25 3.70
C PRO A 205 9.72 17.34 3.80
N VAL A 206 9.75 18.03 4.93
CA VAL A 206 10.70 19.13 5.19
C VAL A 206 12.16 18.69 5.19
N GLY A 207 12.42 17.41 5.47
CA GLY A 207 13.76 16.80 5.47
C GLY A 207 14.21 16.25 4.12
N LEU A 208 13.45 16.47 3.05
CA LEU A 208 13.79 15.96 1.73
C LEU A 208 15.07 16.62 1.19
N THR A 209 16.02 15.81 0.74
CA THR A 209 17.34 16.26 0.24
C THR A 209 17.53 16.06 -1.25
N SER A 210 16.80 15.12 -1.87
CA SER A 210 16.92 14.86 -3.30
C SER A 210 15.63 14.34 -3.95
N ILE A 211 15.41 14.78 -5.19
CA ILE A 211 14.35 14.33 -6.08
C ILE A 211 15.01 13.88 -7.39
N GLY A 212 14.92 12.58 -7.68
CA GLY A 212 15.55 11.96 -8.84
C GLY A 212 14.95 12.39 -10.17
N GLY A 213 15.68 12.10 -11.25
CA GLY A 213 15.26 12.41 -12.62
C GLY A 213 13.90 11.78 -12.92
N TYR A 214 13.06 12.50 -13.64
CA TYR A 214 11.73 12.01 -14.02
C TYR A 214 10.78 11.59 -12.89
N ALA A 215 11.10 11.87 -11.60
CA ALA A 215 10.35 11.35 -10.45
C ALA A 215 8.83 11.61 -10.52
N PHE A 216 8.44 12.78 -11.03
CA PHE A 216 7.06 13.22 -11.26
C PHE A 216 6.85 13.67 -12.72
N ALA A 217 7.67 13.18 -13.65
CA ALA A 217 7.46 13.46 -15.07
C ALA A 217 6.12 12.91 -15.53
N ARG A 218 5.42 13.64 -16.42
CA ARG A 218 4.08 13.28 -16.93
C ARG A 218 3.00 13.14 -15.85
N CYS A 219 3.21 13.72 -14.67
CA CYS A 219 2.12 13.99 -13.72
C CYS A 219 1.36 15.24 -14.17
N SER A 220 0.42 15.09 -15.12
CA SER A 220 -0.29 16.21 -15.76
C SER A 220 -1.19 17.00 -14.82
N SER A 221 -1.73 16.36 -13.77
CA SER A 221 -2.56 17.02 -12.76
C SER A 221 -1.75 17.74 -11.67
N LEU A 222 -0.44 17.51 -11.59
CA LEU A 222 0.43 18.11 -10.57
C LEU A 222 0.88 19.51 -11.01
N THR A 223 0.06 20.51 -10.70
CA THR A 223 0.26 21.89 -11.21
C THR A 223 1.15 22.74 -10.32
N ARG A 224 1.16 22.50 -9.00
CA ARG A 224 1.97 23.23 -8.04
C ARG A 224 2.48 22.32 -6.95
N VAL A 225 3.75 22.48 -6.60
CA VAL A 225 4.38 21.77 -5.48
C VAL A 225 5.22 22.74 -4.66
N THR A 226 5.35 22.43 -3.37
CA THR A 226 6.28 23.11 -2.47
C THR A 226 7.34 22.10 -2.06
N VAL A 227 8.61 22.45 -2.26
CA VAL A 227 9.76 21.60 -1.92
C VAL A 227 10.79 22.39 -1.11
N PRO A 228 11.63 21.74 -0.30
CA PRO A 228 12.70 22.42 0.42
C PRO A 228 13.70 23.08 -0.56
N ASP A 229 14.14 24.29 -0.25
CA ASP A 229 15.19 24.99 -1.01
C ASP A 229 16.58 24.33 -0.91
N THR A 230 16.75 23.45 0.08
CA THR A 230 17.91 22.57 0.26
C THR A 230 17.87 21.32 -0.62
N ALA A 231 16.70 20.95 -1.17
CA ALA A 231 16.56 19.71 -1.93
C ALA A 231 17.14 19.82 -3.34
N THR A 232 18.02 18.90 -3.71
CA THR A 232 18.51 18.77 -5.08
C THR A 232 17.41 18.22 -5.98
N ILE A 233 17.15 18.86 -7.13
CA ILE A 233 16.12 18.45 -8.08
C ILE A 233 16.81 18.08 -9.39
N SER A 234 16.78 16.81 -9.76
CA SER A 234 17.36 16.33 -11.01
C SER A 234 16.60 16.84 -12.25
N PRO A 235 17.24 16.86 -13.44
CA PRO A 235 16.57 17.22 -14.68
C PRO A 235 15.28 16.41 -14.92
N HIS A 236 14.26 17.08 -15.46
CA HIS A 236 12.96 16.48 -15.77
C HIS A 236 12.22 15.85 -14.57
N ALA A 237 12.63 16.10 -13.33
CA ALA A 237 11.94 15.59 -12.14
C ALA A 237 10.45 15.95 -12.12
N PHE A 238 10.07 17.13 -12.61
CA PHE A 238 8.68 17.55 -12.75
C PHE A 238 8.34 17.84 -14.22
N SER A 239 7.05 17.80 -14.54
CA SER A 239 6.55 18.24 -15.84
C SER A 239 6.84 19.74 -16.04
N PRO A 240 7.08 20.22 -17.27
CA PRO A 240 7.30 21.65 -17.53
C PRO A 240 6.14 22.57 -17.09
N ALA A 241 4.93 22.03 -17.00
CA ALA A 241 3.74 22.74 -16.53
C ALA A 241 3.65 22.86 -15.00
N THR A 242 4.46 22.12 -14.23
CA THR A 242 4.43 22.12 -12.77
C THR A 242 5.19 23.32 -12.23
N THR A 243 4.51 24.18 -11.48
CA THR A 243 5.13 25.27 -10.73
C THR A 243 5.78 24.72 -9.46
N VAL A 244 7.10 24.82 -9.37
CA VAL A 244 7.88 24.37 -8.19
C VAL A 244 8.23 25.58 -7.33
N LEU A 245 7.57 25.70 -6.18
CA LEU A 245 7.92 26.67 -5.15
C LEU A 245 8.98 26.06 -4.23
N ARG A 246 10.12 26.74 -4.08
CA ARG A 246 11.20 26.32 -3.17
C ARG A 246 11.16 27.20 -1.92
N LEU A 247 11.04 26.59 -0.74
CA LEU A 247 10.98 27.30 0.53
C LEU A 247 12.04 26.79 1.51
N PRO A 248 12.56 27.65 2.40
CA PRO A 248 13.36 27.20 3.53
C PRO A 248 12.59 26.18 4.38
N PRO A 249 13.26 25.17 4.97
CA PRO A 249 12.60 24.18 5.83
C PRO A 249 11.81 24.80 6.99
N ALA A 250 12.25 25.95 7.52
CA ALA A 250 11.52 26.68 8.55
C ALA A 250 10.16 27.18 8.04
N SER A 251 10.13 27.84 6.88
CA SER A 251 8.89 28.35 6.28
C SER A 251 7.94 27.24 5.87
N MET A 252 8.44 26.07 5.46
CA MET A 252 7.59 24.90 5.22
C MET A 252 6.93 24.39 6.50
N ARG A 253 7.66 24.36 7.62
CA ARG A 253 7.09 23.99 8.93
C ARG A 253 6.04 25.00 9.37
N ASP A 254 6.28 26.29 9.18
CA ASP A 254 5.31 27.33 9.52
C ASP A 254 4.05 27.24 8.64
N LEU A 255 4.22 26.98 7.35
CA LEU A 255 3.11 26.74 6.42
C LEU A 255 2.30 25.51 6.84
N GLN A 256 2.98 24.42 7.20
CA GLN A 256 2.33 23.20 7.67
C GLN A 256 1.54 23.45 8.96
N ARG A 257 2.16 24.11 9.96
CA ARG A 257 1.51 24.51 11.21
C ARG A 257 0.31 25.42 10.97
N TRP A 258 0.40 26.32 9.99
CA TRP A 258 -0.71 27.21 9.64
C TRP A 258 -1.88 26.41 9.06
N TYR A 259 -1.64 25.47 8.14
CA TYR A 259 -2.69 24.59 7.63
C TYR A 259 -3.31 23.74 8.74
N GLU A 260 -2.50 23.14 9.61
CA GLU A 260 -2.98 22.39 10.79
C GLU A 260 -3.84 23.26 11.72
N ALA A 261 -3.45 24.51 11.95
CA ALA A 261 -4.23 25.46 12.75
C ALA A 261 -5.55 25.87 12.07
N VAL A 262 -5.55 26.06 10.75
CA VAL A 262 -6.75 26.38 9.97
C VAL A 262 -7.72 25.19 9.97
N ASP A 263 -7.23 23.98 9.73
CA ASP A 263 -8.04 22.76 9.78
C ASP A 263 -8.62 22.56 11.18
N GLY A 264 -7.82 22.77 12.23
CA GLY A 264 -8.31 22.77 13.62
C GLY A 264 -9.39 23.83 13.87
N ALA A 265 -9.23 25.04 13.36
CA ALA A 265 -10.22 26.10 13.49
C ALA A 265 -11.52 25.80 12.71
N LEU A 266 -11.41 25.21 11.52
CA LEU A 266 -12.56 24.79 10.71
C LEU A 266 -13.30 23.62 11.37
N ALA A 267 -12.57 22.63 11.89
CA ALA A 267 -13.12 21.53 12.67
C ALA A 267 -13.85 22.08 13.90
N TYR A 268 -13.22 22.98 14.67
CA TYR A 268 -13.86 23.64 15.80
C TYR A 268 -15.14 24.39 15.36
N LYS A 269 -15.13 25.13 14.25
CA LYS A 269 -16.33 25.83 13.76
C LYS A 269 -17.47 24.87 13.41
N ARG A 270 -17.17 23.68 12.88
CA ARG A 270 -18.16 22.62 12.61
C ARG A 270 -18.70 22.00 13.89
N CYS A 271 -17.82 21.74 14.87
CA CYS A 271 -18.17 21.13 16.15
C CYS A 271 -18.85 22.12 17.11
N ARG A 272 -18.63 23.43 16.96
CA ARG A 272 -19.09 24.47 17.88
C ARG A 272 -20.60 24.42 18.17
N PRO A 273 -21.51 24.30 17.19
CA PRO A 273 -22.95 24.20 17.46
C PRO A 273 -23.32 22.93 18.25
N LEU A 274 -22.70 21.80 17.92
CA LEU A 274 -22.89 20.55 18.66
C LEU A 274 -22.37 20.68 20.09
N LEU A 275 -21.23 21.37 20.28
CA LEU A 275 -20.64 21.60 21.59
C LEU A 275 -21.52 22.49 22.46
N TYR A 276 -22.09 23.56 21.92
CA TYR A 276 -23.06 24.37 22.65
C TYR A 276 -24.34 23.60 22.97
N GLY A 277 -24.87 22.84 22.00
CA GLY A 277 -26.04 22.00 22.23
C GLY A 277 -25.80 20.94 23.32
N TRP A 278 -24.63 20.30 23.32
CA TRP A 278 -24.22 19.37 24.37
C TRP A 278 -24.05 20.08 25.71
N LEU A 279 -23.38 21.24 25.76
CA LEU A 279 -23.19 22.03 26.99
C LEU A 279 -24.51 22.50 27.61
N GLU A 280 -25.49 22.94 26.80
CA GLU A 280 -26.83 23.29 27.29
C GLU A 280 -27.54 22.08 27.90
N ARG A 281 -27.45 20.91 27.23
CA ARG A 281 -28.04 19.67 27.73
C ARG A 281 -27.35 19.19 29.01
N ALA A 282 -26.02 19.29 29.09
CA ALA A 282 -25.24 18.96 30.29
C ALA A 282 -25.53 19.93 31.45
N GLN A 283 -25.68 21.23 31.17
CA GLN A 283 -26.03 22.24 32.18
C GLN A 283 -27.44 22.04 32.75
N THR A 284 -28.38 21.59 31.93
CA THR A 284 -29.72 21.20 32.40
C THR A 284 -29.67 19.97 33.31
N ARG A 285 -28.67 19.10 33.14
CA ARG A 285 -28.48 17.86 33.92
C ARG A 285 -27.60 18.04 35.16
N LEU A 286 -26.88 19.16 35.29
CA LEU A 286 -25.98 19.47 36.41
C LEU A 286 -26.64 19.37 37.80
N GLY A 287 -27.96 19.58 37.89
CA GLY A 287 -28.74 19.38 39.12
C GLY A 287 -29.14 17.92 39.44
N SER A 288 -28.85 16.97 38.56
CA SER A 288 -29.27 15.56 38.66
C SER A 288 -28.12 14.55 38.81
N TYR A 289 -26.88 15.03 38.95
CA TYR A 289 -25.74 14.17 39.28
C TYR A 289 -25.80 13.71 40.75
N GLY A 290 -26.55 12.64 40.99
CA GLY A 290 -26.49 11.88 42.24
C GLY A 290 -25.13 11.17 42.44
N PRO A 291 -24.90 10.55 43.61
CA PRO A 291 -23.61 9.96 43.98
C PRO A 291 -23.18 8.77 43.09
N ASP A 292 -24.11 8.16 42.36
CA ASP A 292 -23.90 6.89 41.65
C ASP A 292 -23.24 7.02 40.27
N GLY A 293 -22.89 8.24 39.82
CA GLY A 293 -22.10 8.47 38.61
C GLY A 293 -22.77 8.16 37.26
N ALA A 294 -23.93 7.50 37.23
CA ALA A 294 -24.61 7.07 36.00
C ALA A 294 -24.96 8.22 35.03
N ALA A 295 -25.28 9.41 35.54
CA ALA A 295 -25.52 10.57 34.70
C ALA A 295 -24.23 11.07 34.01
N ARG A 296 -23.04 10.92 34.64
CA ARG A 296 -21.75 11.26 34.01
C ARG A 296 -21.41 10.28 32.88
N GLN A 297 -21.68 8.99 33.09
CA GLN A 297 -21.46 7.96 32.06
C GLN A 297 -22.29 8.23 30.80
N ARG A 298 -23.56 8.61 30.97
CA ARG A 298 -24.44 8.96 29.83
C ARG A 298 -23.99 10.20 29.07
N ASP A 299 -23.55 11.25 29.77
CA ASP A 299 -23.09 12.46 29.09
C ASP A 299 -21.75 12.23 28.36
N LEU A 300 -20.93 11.29 28.85
CA LEU A 300 -19.72 10.83 28.15
C LEU A 300 -20.09 10.05 26.88
N GLU A 301 -21.01 9.09 26.96
CA GLU A 301 -21.49 8.33 25.79
C GLU A 301 -22.15 9.24 24.74
N GLU A 302 -22.90 10.26 25.19
CA GLU A 302 -23.53 11.26 24.30
C GLU A 302 -22.48 12.18 23.67
N PHE A 303 -21.46 12.59 24.42
CA PHE A 303 -20.32 13.34 23.87
C PHE A 303 -19.57 12.51 22.83
N GLU A 304 -19.21 11.27 23.16
CA GLU A 304 -18.52 10.37 22.23
C GLU A 304 -19.38 10.09 20.99
N GLY A 305 -20.70 9.91 21.13
CA GLY A 305 -21.62 9.73 20.00
C GLY A 305 -21.74 10.96 19.08
N ASP A 306 -21.89 12.16 19.65
CA ASP A 306 -22.07 13.40 18.88
C ASP A 306 -20.77 13.85 18.18
N PHE A 307 -19.60 13.52 18.75
CA PHE A 307 -18.30 14.00 18.25
C PHE A 307 -17.43 12.93 17.57
N ALA A 308 -17.65 11.63 17.77
CA ALA A 308 -16.89 10.57 17.08
C ALA A 308 -16.92 10.66 15.54
N PRO A 309 -18.03 11.02 14.87
CA PRO A 309 -18.06 11.14 13.41
C PRO A 309 -17.26 12.32 12.84
N LEU A 310 -16.73 13.19 13.70
CA LEU A 310 -16.01 14.42 13.32
C LEU A 310 -14.49 14.29 13.47
N VAL A 311 -14.01 13.14 13.96
CA VAL A 311 -12.59 12.83 14.22
C VAL A 311 -11.99 11.89 13.15
N GLU A 312 -12.81 11.32 12.26
CA GLU A 312 -12.39 10.58 11.05
C GLU A 312 -12.31 11.49 9.81
#